data_AF-A0A821MGS5-F1
#
_entry.id   AF-A0A821MGS5-F1
#
_cell.length_a   1.000
_cell.length_b   1.000
_cell.length_c   1.000
_cell.angle_alpha   90.00
_cell.angle_beta   90.00
_cell.angle_gamma   90.00
#
_symmetry.space_group_name_H-M   'P 1'
#
loop_
_entity.id
_entity.type
_entity.pdbx_description
1 polymer ?
#
loop_
_entity_poly.entity_id
_entity_poly.type
_entity_poly.pdbx_seq_one_letter_code
_entity_poly.pdbx_strand_id
1 'polypeptide(L)'
;MLKKAMSFNGTNEKLIEKILQQEQDELIHRMKEKPAGTAINRALRDNLFVMFVCILNRIPVILCGKPGCSKTLAIQIIISNLKGKKSNDSYFEQLPELIAVSYQGTKTCKSESIQLVFER
;
A
#
# COMPACT_ATOMS: atom_id res chain seq x y z
N MET A 1 0.68 -0.07 -26.90
CA MET A 1 -0.28 -0.97 -27.59
C MET A 1 -1.30 -1.57 -26.61
N LEU A 2 -1.84 -0.78 -25.68
CA LEU A 2 -2.91 -1.15 -24.73
C LEU A 2 -3.74 0.11 -24.40
N LYS A 3 -4.43 0.66 -25.41
CA LYS A 3 -5.34 1.81 -25.23
C LYS A 3 -6.71 1.59 -25.87
N LYS A 4 -7.06 0.36 -26.28
CA LYS A 4 -8.23 0.14 -27.13
C LYS A 4 -9.00 -1.16 -26.88
N ALA A 5 -9.18 -1.53 -25.62
CA ALA A 5 -10.10 -2.60 -25.25
C ALA A 5 -10.79 -2.24 -23.93
N MET A 6 -11.82 -1.40 -24.03
CA MET A 6 -12.97 -1.21 -23.13
C MET A 6 -13.48 0.22 -23.34
N SER A 7 -14.46 0.38 -24.23
CA SER A 7 -15.24 1.61 -24.33
C SER A 7 -16.23 1.62 -23.16
N PHE A 8 -15.76 1.98 -21.97
CA PHE A 8 -16.63 2.28 -20.83
C PHE A 8 -17.20 3.69 -21.05
N ASN A 9 -18.53 3.83 -21.07
CA ASN A 9 -19.17 5.14 -21.24
C ASN A 9 -18.60 6.16 -20.24
N GLY A 10 -18.26 7.37 -20.68
CA GLY A 10 -17.54 8.37 -19.85
C GLY A 10 -18.24 8.77 -18.53
N THR A 11 -19.53 8.45 -18.36
CA THR A 11 -20.25 8.57 -17.08
C THR A 11 -19.79 7.52 -16.06
N ASN A 12 -19.51 6.30 -16.50
CA ASN A 12 -19.07 5.20 -15.66
C ASN A 12 -17.62 5.38 -15.21
N GLU A 13 -16.75 5.94 -16.05
CA GLU A 13 -15.35 6.24 -15.66
C GLU A 13 -15.32 7.24 -14.50
N LYS A 14 -16.08 8.34 -14.61
CA LYS A 14 -16.20 9.33 -13.52
C LYS A 14 -16.79 8.74 -12.24
N LEU A 15 -17.74 7.82 -12.37
CA LEU A 15 -18.32 7.12 -11.23
C LEU A 15 -17.29 6.22 -10.55
N ILE A 16 -16.52 5.44 -11.32
CA ILE A 16 -15.45 4.57 -10.81
C ILE A 16 -14.38 5.40 -10.11
N GLU A 17 -13.94 6.50 -10.72
CA GLU A 17 -12.97 7.41 -10.10
C GLU A 17 -13.46 7.96 -8.77
N LYS A 18 -14.74 8.32 -8.69
CA LYS A 18 -15.36 8.82 -7.46
C LYS A 18 -15.40 7.74 -6.38
N ILE A 19 -15.83 6.53 -6.72
CA ILE A 19 -15.87 5.40 -5.78
C ILE A 19 -14.45 5.10 -5.29
N LEU A 20 -13.48 5.00 -6.19
CA LEU A 20 -12.09 4.75 -5.83
C LEU A 20 -11.54 5.82 -4.88
N GLN A 21 -11.81 7.10 -5.14
CA GLN A 21 -11.39 8.17 -4.24
C GLN A 21 -12.04 8.07 -2.86
N GLN A 22 -13.34 7.71 -2.79
CA GLN A 22 -14.03 7.51 -1.53
C GLN A 22 -13.42 6.36 -0.71
N GLU A 23 -13.17 5.21 -1.34
CA GLU A 23 -12.53 4.06 -0.69
C GLU A 23 -11.12 4.40 -0.19
N GLN A 24 -10.35 5.11 -1.02
CA GLN A 24 -9.02 5.57 -0.65
C GLN A 24 -9.04 6.54 0.55
N ASP A 25 -9.99 7.47 0.58
CA ASP A 25 -10.13 8.46 1.65
C ASP A 25 -10.61 7.82 2.96
N GLU A 26 -11.55 6.88 2.89
CA GLU A 26 -11.99 6.11 4.06
C GLU A 26 -10.84 5.29 4.67
N LEU A 27 -10.06 4.60 3.82
CA LEU A 27 -8.90 3.84 4.28
C LEU A 27 -7.90 4.74 5.03
N ILE A 28 -7.57 5.91 4.48
CA ILE A 28 -6.61 6.85 5.07
C ILE A 28 -7.16 7.49 6.35
N HIS A 29 -8.47 7.72 6.40
CA HIS A 29 -9.14 8.21 7.59
C HIS A 29 -8.97 7.23 8.76
N ARG A 30 -9.16 5.93 8.51
CA ARG A 30 -8.98 4.84 9.50
C ARG A 30 -7.52 4.66 9.94
N MET A 31 -6.55 5.00 9.09
CA MET A 31 -5.12 4.91 9.42
C MET A 31 -4.70 5.99 10.44
N LYS A 32 -4.88 5.72 11.73
CA LYS A 32 -4.56 6.66 12.82
C LYS A 32 -3.05 6.82 13.07
N GLU A 33 -2.26 5.78 12.79
CA GLU A 33 -0.82 5.76 13.06
C GLU A 33 0.01 6.38 11.91
N LYS A 34 -0.14 7.68 11.69
CA LYS A 34 0.58 8.44 10.65
C LYS A 34 1.39 9.59 11.25
N PRO A 35 2.62 9.87 10.78
CA PRO A 35 3.44 10.94 11.34
C PRO A 35 2.73 12.30 11.32
N ALA A 36 2.89 13.08 12.38
CA ALA A 36 2.32 14.42 12.46
C ALA A 36 2.78 15.30 11.28
N GLY A 37 1.86 16.08 10.71
CA GLY A 37 2.15 16.93 9.56
C GLY A 37 2.27 16.21 8.20
N THR A 38 1.94 14.90 8.14
CA THR A 38 1.94 14.17 6.86
C THR A 38 0.91 14.74 5.88
N ALA A 39 1.39 15.27 4.75
CA ALA A 39 0.53 15.69 3.65
C ALA A 39 0.00 14.47 2.85
N ILE A 40 -1.32 14.32 2.80
CA ILE A 40 -1.98 13.28 2.02
C ILE A 40 -2.08 13.71 0.56
N ASN A 41 -1.02 13.47 -0.21
CA ASN A 41 -1.02 13.69 -1.64
C ASN A 41 -1.51 12.44 -2.40
N ARG A 42 -1.80 12.61 -3.70
CA ARG A 42 -2.26 11.53 -4.57
C ARG A 42 -1.30 10.33 -4.59
N ALA A 43 0.01 10.56 -4.63
CA ALA A 43 0.99 9.47 -4.67
C ALA A 43 0.98 8.63 -3.38
N LEU A 44 0.87 9.27 -2.22
CA LEU A 44 0.72 8.57 -0.94
C LEU A 44 -0.58 7.78 -0.91
N ARG A 45 -1.69 8.39 -1.34
CA ARG A 45 -3.01 7.76 -1.41
C ARG A 45 -3.01 6.51 -2.28
N ASP A 46 -2.50 6.61 -3.49
CA ASP A 46 -2.42 5.50 -4.44
C ASP A 46 -1.51 4.37 -3.92
N ASN A 47 -0.33 4.71 -3.38
CA ASN A 47 0.58 3.72 -2.80
C ASN A 47 -0.06 2.98 -1.61
N LEU A 48 -0.72 3.69 -0.69
CA LEU A 48 -1.37 3.10 0.48
C LEU A 48 -2.49 2.13 0.06
N PHE A 49 -3.36 2.57 -0.83
CA PHE A 49 -4.49 1.77 -1.27
C PHE A 49 -4.05 0.50 -2.00
N VAL A 50 -3.13 0.62 -2.97
CA VAL A 50 -2.62 -0.53 -3.73
C VAL A 50 -1.92 -1.51 -2.80
N MET A 51 -1.03 -1.04 -1.92
CA MET A 51 -0.35 -1.94 -0.98
C MET A 51 -1.32 -2.62 -0.02
N PHE A 52 -2.29 -1.89 0.53
CA PHE A 52 -3.29 -2.45 1.44
C PHE A 52 -4.05 -3.61 0.78
N VAL A 53 -4.59 -3.38 -0.42
CA VAL A 53 -5.32 -4.41 -1.17
C VAL A 53 -4.40 -5.58 -1.53
N CYS A 54 -3.19 -5.31 -2.01
CA CYS A 54 -2.23 -6.36 -2.38
C CYS A 54 -1.80 -7.21 -1.18
N ILE A 55 -1.51 -6.61 -0.02
CA ILE A 55 -1.11 -7.33 1.19
C ILE A 55 -2.21 -8.27 1.65
N LEU A 56 -3.46 -7.78 1.75
CA LEU A 56 -4.59 -8.60 2.20
C LEU A 56 -4.89 -9.77 1.24
N ASN A 57 -4.66 -9.57 -0.06
CA ASN A 57 -4.88 -10.60 -1.08
C ASN A 57 -3.62 -11.43 -1.39
N ARG A 58 -2.50 -11.20 -0.69
CA ARG A 58 -1.21 -11.86 -0.93
C ARG A 58 -0.71 -11.73 -2.38
N ILE A 59 -0.96 -10.57 -2.99
CA ILE A 59 -0.50 -10.23 -4.34
C ILE A 59 0.85 -9.49 -4.22
N PRO A 60 1.93 -9.97 -4.86
CA PRO A 60 3.20 -9.24 -4.88
C PRO A 60 3.05 -7.85 -5.49
N VAL A 61 3.58 -6.83 -4.81
CA VAL A 61 3.53 -5.44 -5.27
C VAL A 61 4.94 -4.88 -5.46
N ILE A 62 5.15 -4.17 -6.57
CA ILE A 62 6.42 -3.50 -6.88
C ILE A 62 6.15 -2.00 -6.98
N LEU A 63 6.75 -1.21 -6.09
CA LEU A 63 6.61 0.24 -6.08
C LEU A 63 7.82 0.91 -6.73
N CYS A 64 7.67 1.38 -7.96
CA CYS A 64 8.71 2.12 -8.69
C CYS A 64 8.39 3.61 -8.81
N GLY A 65 9.41 4.46 -8.96
CA GLY A 65 9.26 5.89 -9.23
C GLY A 65 10.37 6.74 -8.63
N LYS A 66 10.35 8.04 -8.93
CA LYS A 66 11.37 9.00 -8.48
C LYS A 66 11.46 9.06 -6.93
N PRO A 67 12.62 9.42 -6.37
CA PRO A 67 12.74 9.75 -4.96
C PRO A 67 11.70 10.81 -4.54
N GLY A 68 11.19 10.70 -3.32
CA GLY A 68 10.17 11.63 -2.80
C GLY A 68 8.71 11.32 -3.18
N CYS A 69 8.43 10.27 -3.97
CA CYS A 69 7.05 9.87 -4.31
C CYS A 69 6.34 9.02 -3.23
N SER A 70 6.56 9.33 -1.95
CA SER A 70 5.85 8.75 -0.78
C SER A 70 5.83 7.21 -0.67
N LYS A 71 6.80 6.50 -1.23
CA LYS A 71 6.83 5.01 -1.23
C LYS A 71 7.16 4.46 0.15
N THR A 72 8.33 4.84 0.68
CA THR A 72 8.78 4.41 2.01
C THR A 72 7.82 4.87 3.10
N LEU A 73 7.30 6.09 3.00
CA LEU A 73 6.31 6.61 3.94
C LEU A 73 5.01 5.77 3.94
N ALA A 74 4.52 5.38 2.75
CA ALA A 74 3.35 4.53 2.66
C ALA A 74 3.59 3.15 3.31
N ILE A 75 4.79 2.56 3.11
CA ILE A 75 5.16 1.28 3.74
C ILE A 75 5.13 1.43 5.28
N GLN A 76 5.72 2.50 5.81
CA GLN A 76 5.73 2.78 7.24
C GLN A 76 4.31 2.91 7.82
N ILE A 77 3.43 3.65 7.15
CA ILE A 77 2.04 3.85 7.59
C ILE A 77 1.25 2.54 7.56
N ILE A 78 1.44 1.67 6.57
CA ILE A 78 0.76 0.37 6.56
C ILE A 78 1.20 -0.50 7.72
N ILE A 79 2.51 -0.63 7.93
CA ILE A 79 3.07 -1.44 9.03
C ILE A 79 2.60 -0.91 10.38
N SER A 80 2.51 0.41 10.56
CA SER A 80 2.08 1.00 11.82
C SER A 80 0.59 0.80 12.12
N ASN A 81 -0.26 0.62 11.11
CA ASN A 81 -1.71 0.46 11.27
C ASN A 81 -2.21 -0.99 11.22
N LEU A 82 -1.51 -1.90 10.54
CA LEU A 82 -1.89 -3.33 10.44
C LEU A 82 -1.23 -4.16 11.54
N LYS A 83 -1.65 -3.95 12.79
CA LYS A 83 -1.12 -4.62 13.99
C LYS A 83 -2.05 -5.72 14.52
N GLY A 84 -3.02 -6.16 13.73
CA GLY A 84 -4.07 -7.09 14.15
C GLY A 84 -4.76 -6.58 15.42
N LYS A 85 -4.92 -7.44 16.44
CA LYS A 85 -5.60 -7.09 17.71
C LYS A 85 -5.02 -5.89 18.47
N LYS A 86 -3.84 -5.40 18.11
CA LYS A 86 -3.19 -4.22 18.71
C LYS A 86 -3.38 -2.95 17.88
N SER A 87 -4.17 -2.98 16.81
CA SER A 87 -4.50 -1.82 16.00
C SER A 87 -5.40 -0.85 16.75
N ASN A 88 -5.26 0.45 16.50
CA ASN A 88 -6.08 1.51 17.13
C ASN A 88 -7.41 1.79 16.37
N ASP A 89 -7.76 0.92 15.42
CA ASP A 89 -8.98 1.00 14.62
C ASP A 89 -9.64 -0.38 14.57
N SER A 90 -10.94 -0.41 14.87
CA SER A 90 -11.71 -1.66 15.00
C SER A 90 -11.80 -2.47 13.70
N TYR A 91 -11.63 -1.83 12.55
CA TYR A 91 -11.54 -2.54 11.27
C TYR A 91 -10.20 -3.27 11.15
N PHE A 92 -9.09 -2.60 11.45
CA PHE A 92 -7.76 -3.22 11.39
C PHE A 92 -7.52 -4.29 12.46
N GLU A 93 -8.23 -4.23 13.59
CA GLU A 93 -8.25 -5.30 14.62
C GLU A 93 -8.77 -6.66 14.13
N GLN A 94 -9.53 -6.66 13.04
CA GLN A 94 -10.08 -7.86 12.41
C GLN A 94 -9.18 -8.40 11.29
N LEU A 95 -8.18 -7.62 10.87
CA LEU A 95 -7.24 -8.00 9.82
C LEU A 95 -6.02 -8.73 10.41
N PRO A 96 -5.27 -9.48 9.59
CA PRO A 96 -4.00 -10.08 10.01
C PRO A 96 -2.98 -9.03 10.50
N GLU A 97 -2.20 -9.39 11.51
CA GLU A 97 -1.02 -8.60 11.91
C GLU A 97 0.05 -8.69 10.81
N LEU A 98 0.54 -7.54 10.36
CA LEU A 98 1.59 -7.45 9.37
C LEU A 98 2.95 -7.36 10.07
N ILE A 99 3.77 -8.40 9.90
CA ILE A 99 5.16 -8.42 10.37
C ILE A 99 6.06 -8.10 9.16
N ALA A 100 6.73 -6.96 9.21
CA ALA A 100 7.62 -6.55 8.15
C ALA A 100 9.04 -7.10 8.36
N VAL A 101 9.53 -7.85 7.38
CA VAL A 101 10.93 -8.23 7.26
C VAL A 101 11.52 -7.44 6.10
N SER A 102 12.53 -6.61 6.38
CA SER A 102 13.18 -5.79 5.37
C SER A 102 14.48 -6.43 4.87
N TYR A 103 14.70 -6.31 3.57
CA TYR A 103 15.96 -6.68 2.94
C TYR A 103 16.40 -5.54 2.01
N GLN A 104 17.62 -5.05 2.22
CA GLN A 104 18.19 -4.00 1.39
C GLN A 104 19.24 -4.61 0.46
N GLY A 105 18.96 -4.58 -0.84
CA GLY A 105 19.89 -5.04 -1.86
C GLY A 105 21.13 -4.14 -1.97
N THR A 106 22.27 -4.77 -2.23
CA THR A 106 23.55 -4.15 -2.55
C THR A 106 24.12 -4.80 -3.83
N LYS A 107 25.21 -4.25 -4.36
CA LYS A 107 25.86 -4.80 -5.57
C LYS A 107 26.44 -6.20 -5.38
N THR A 108 26.68 -6.62 -4.15
CA THR A 108 27.26 -7.93 -3.80
C THR A 108 26.22 -8.94 -3.32
N CYS A 109 24.94 -8.60 -3.39
CA CYS A 109 23.86 -9.49 -3.00
C CYS A 109 23.82 -10.76 -3.84
N LYS A 110 23.63 -11.90 -3.17
CA LYS A 110 23.47 -13.22 -3.80
C LYS A 110 22.06 -13.74 -3.58
N SER A 111 21.64 -14.67 -4.42
CA SER A 111 20.35 -15.37 -4.33
C SER A 111 20.12 -16.00 -2.96
N GLU A 112 21.16 -16.62 -2.39
CA GLU A 112 21.10 -17.28 -1.08
C GLU A 112 20.67 -16.31 0.02
N SER A 113 21.11 -15.06 -0.05
CA SER A 113 20.75 -14.04 0.94
C SER A 113 19.25 -13.69 0.92
N ILE A 114 18.60 -13.79 -0.25
CA ILE A 114 17.17 -13.57 -0.38
C ILE A 114 16.41 -14.80 0.14
N GLN A 115 16.86 -16.02 -0.21
CA GLN A 115 16.26 -17.27 0.28
C GLN A 115 16.22 -17.31 1.81
N LEU A 116 17.33 -16.97 2.47
CA LEU A 116 17.42 -16.91 3.93
C LEU A 116 16.45 -15.90 4.58
N VAL A 117 15.98 -14.89 3.85
CA VAL A 117 14.98 -13.93 4.36
C VAL A 117 13.57 -14.53 4.29
N PHE A 118 13.28 -15.31 3.26
CA PHE A 118 11.97 -15.98 3.09
C PHE A 118 11.79 -17.19 4.03
N GLU A 119 12.88 -17.75 4.55
CA GLU A 119 12.85 -18.87 5.52
C GLU A 119 12.63 -18.42 6.97
N ARG A 120 12.58 -17.10 7.24
CA ARG A 120 12.30 -16.54 8.57
C ARG A 120 10.79 -16.47 8.85
#